data_AF-A0A7C4M4Q7-F1
#
_entry.id   AF-A0A7C4M4Q7-F1
#
_cell.length_a   1.000
_cell.length_b   1.000
_cell.length_c   1.000
_cell.angle_alpha   90.00
_cell.angle_beta   90.00
_cell.angle_gamma   90.00
#
_symmetry.space_group_name_H-M   'P 1'
#
loop_
_entity.id
_entity.type
_entity.pdbx_description
1 polymer ?
#
loop_
_entity_poly.entity_id
_entity_poly.type
_entity_poly.pdbx_seq_one_letter_code
_entity_poly.pdbx_strand_id
1 'polypeptide(L)'
;MSSSTSNYHDTHESKWKPLLATGKLGGDYNLLKIYYETALRRGVSPDKIIFNSEDLYYLRVIAENSVSKDLGTVIDLLTKRFVDRIDPSAAQETIEKYLGTKIDPETAVNMIAKILAIWCIEAGESLGYIKLRDYYR
;
A
#
# COMPACT_ATOMS: atom_id res chain seq x y z
N MET A 1 11.07 19.42 -46.47
CA MET A 1 10.97 18.18 -45.68
C MET A 1 11.52 18.49 -44.30
N SER A 2 10.65 18.96 -43.41
CA SER A 2 11.04 19.35 -42.05
C SER A 2 10.79 18.16 -41.14
N SER A 3 11.87 17.56 -40.65
CA SER A 3 11.81 16.46 -39.69
C SER A 3 11.31 17.01 -38.36
N SER A 4 10.06 16.69 -38.02
CA SER A 4 9.50 16.92 -36.69
C SER A 4 10.24 16.07 -35.67
N THR A 5 11.08 16.71 -34.87
CA THR A 5 11.63 16.13 -33.64
C THR A 5 10.47 15.85 -32.68
N SER A 6 10.19 14.56 -32.48
CA SER A 6 9.29 14.05 -31.46
C SER A 6 9.82 14.45 -30.08
N ASN A 7 9.13 15.39 -29.43
CA ASN A 7 9.36 15.70 -28.03
C ASN A 7 8.84 14.53 -27.19
N TYR A 8 9.74 13.62 -26.82
CA TYR A 8 9.54 12.72 -25.69
C TYR A 8 9.31 13.60 -24.46
N HIS A 9 8.06 13.76 -24.05
CA HIS A 9 7.73 14.20 -22.71
C HIS A 9 8.02 13.05 -21.75
N ASP A 10 9.26 13.00 -21.29
CA ASP A 10 9.63 12.29 -20.09
C ASP A 10 9.11 13.08 -18.88
N THR A 11 7.84 12.87 -18.53
CA THR A 11 7.31 13.33 -17.24
C THR A 11 7.59 12.25 -16.20
N HIS A 12 8.84 12.18 -15.73
CA HIS A 12 9.14 11.56 -14.44
C HIS A 12 8.58 12.44 -13.30
N GLU A 13 7.27 12.68 -13.29
CA GLU A 13 6.60 13.07 -12.04
C GLU A 13 6.78 11.90 -11.08
N SER A 14 7.59 12.12 -10.05
CA SER A 14 7.78 11.16 -8.98
C SER A 14 6.42 10.92 -8.33
N LYS A 15 5.81 9.75 -8.61
CA LYS A 15 4.57 9.33 -7.97
C LYS A 15 4.74 9.47 -6.47
N TRP A 16 3.79 10.13 -5.80
CA TRP A 16 3.84 10.35 -4.35
C TRP A 16 4.04 9.02 -3.61
N LYS A 17 4.92 9.02 -2.61
CA LYS A 17 5.18 7.87 -1.74
C LYS A 17 5.04 8.30 -0.29
N PRO A 18 4.42 7.48 0.57
CA PRO A 18 4.41 7.76 1.99
C PRO A 18 5.81 7.57 2.60
N LEU A 19 6.00 8.07 3.81
CA LEU A 19 7.28 7.99 4.52
C LEU A 19 7.77 6.52 4.61
N LEU A 20 9.07 6.30 4.37
CA LEU A 20 9.72 4.97 4.35
C LEU A 20 9.26 4.01 3.25
N ALA A 21 8.35 4.40 2.35
CA ALA A 21 8.06 3.59 1.17
C ALA A 21 9.16 3.74 0.12
N THR A 22 9.62 2.61 -0.41
CA THR A 22 10.64 2.55 -1.46
C THR A 22 10.02 2.47 -2.85
N GLY A 23 8.80 1.91 -2.96
CA GLY A 23 8.11 1.59 -4.20
C GLY A 23 8.60 0.31 -4.89
N LYS A 24 9.51 -0.44 -4.26
CA LYS A 24 10.07 -1.71 -4.80
C LYS A 24 8.99 -2.78 -5.01
N LEU A 25 7.92 -2.76 -4.21
CA LEU A 25 6.84 -3.73 -4.25
C LEU A 25 5.65 -3.29 -5.11
N GLY A 26 5.73 -2.11 -5.74
CA GLY A 26 4.72 -1.65 -6.70
C GLY A 26 3.38 -1.23 -6.10
N GLY A 27 3.35 -0.78 -4.84
CA GLY A 27 2.14 -0.26 -4.21
C GLY A 27 1.61 1.01 -4.90
N ASP A 28 0.31 1.05 -5.19
CA ASP A 28 -0.36 2.27 -5.70
C ASP A 28 -0.65 3.24 -4.56
N TYR A 29 0.37 4.00 -4.18
CA TYR A 29 0.29 4.90 -3.04
C TYR A 29 -0.61 6.12 -3.26
N ASN A 30 -0.96 6.45 -4.51
CA ASN A 30 -1.96 7.48 -4.77
C ASN A 30 -3.33 7.05 -4.24
N LEU A 31 -3.69 5.77 -4.42
CA LEU A 31 -4.93 5.22 -3.89
C LEU A 31 -4.96 5.28 -2.36
N LEU A 32 -3.84 4.93 -1.72
CA LEU A 32 -3.72 5.00 -0.26
C LEU A 32 -3.82 6.45 0.25
N LYS A 33 -3.26 7.42 -0.48
CA LYS A 33 -3.39 8.86 -0.14
C LYS A 33 -4.84 9.31 -0.19
N ILE A 34 -5.56 8.97 -1.26
CA ILE A 34 -6.99 9.31 -1.40
C ILE A 34 -7.81 8.66 -0.29
N TYR A 35 -7.51 7.41 0.05
CA TYR A 35 -8.15 6.72 1.17
C TYR A 35 -7.91 7.45 2.48
N TYR A 36 -6.66 7.83 2.77
CA TYR A 36 -6.31 8.56 3.99
C TYR A 36 -7.14 9.84 4.12
N GLU A 37 -7.18 10.68 3.08
CA GLU A 37 -7.96 11.90 3.08
C GLU A 37 -9.47 11.64 3.24
N THR A 38 -9.98 10.60 2.58
CA THR A 38 -11.40 10.22 2.63
C THR A 38 -11.81 9.71 4.00
N ALA A 39 -10.99 8.86 4.62
CA ALA A 39 -11.21 8.33 5.96
C ALA A 39 -11.15 9.43 7.02
N LEU A 40 -10.20 10.38 6.92
CA LEU A 40 -10.15 11.55 7.80
C LEU A 40 -11.41 12.42 7.70
N ARG A 41 -11.92 12.69 6.49
CA ARG A 41 -13.18 13.44 6.31
C ARG A 41 -14.37 12.75 6.96
N ARG A 42 -14.35 11.42 7.10
CA ARG A 42 -15.37 10.63 7.78
C ARG A 42 -15.17 10.53 9.30
N GLY A 43 -14.12 11.13 9.85
CA GLY A 43 -13.81 11.06 11.28
C GLY A 43 -13.12 9.77 11.72
N VAL A 44 -12.56 8.99 10.77
CA VAL A 44 -11.71 7.85 11.11
C VAL A 44 -10.39 8.39 11.67
N SER A 45 -9.97 7.86 12.82
CA SER A 45 -8.74 8.30 13.48
C SER A 45 -7.49 7.89 12.69
N PRO A 46 -6.46 8.76 12.54
CA PRO A 46 -5.26 8.48 11.75
C PRO A 46 -4.52 7.19 12.11
N ASP A 47 -4.48 6.84 13.39
CA ASP A 47 -3.86 5.63 13.94
C ASP A 47 -4.56 4.35 13.44
N LYS A 48 -5.82 4.44 13.00
CA LYS A 48 -6.53 3.29 12.39
C LYS A 48 -6.20 3.14 10.91
N ILE A 49 -5.75 4.21 10.25
CA ILE A 49 -5.51 4.30 8.81
C ILE A 49 -4.05 3.93 8.45
N ILE A 50 -3.10 4.26 9.32
CA ILE A 50 -1.66 4.02 9.14
C ILE A 50 -1.21 2.85 10.02
N PHE A 51 -0.26 2.04 9.56
CA PHE A 51 0.34 1.00 10.40
C PHE A 51 1.07 1.61 11.62
N ASN A 52 1.17 0.86 12.70
CA ASN A 52 1.83 1.28 13.93
C ASN A 52 3.02 0.36 14.29
N SER A 53 3.62 0.59 15.45
CA SER A 53 4.74 -0.21 15.94
C SER A 53 4.40 -1.69 16.16
N GLU A 54 3.16 -2.01 16.56
CA GLU A 54 2.71 -3.39 16.73
C GLU A 54 2.61 -4.11 15.38
N ASP A 55 2.25 -3.40 14.32
CA ASP A 55 2.21 -3.95 12.96
C ASP A 55 3.61 -4.23 12.42
N LEU A 56 4.57 -3.35 12.70
CA LEU A 56 5.98 -3.56 12.38
C LEU A 56 6.58 -4.73 13.18
N TYR A 57 6.21 -4.86 14.46
CA TYR A 57 6.59 -6.01 15.27
C TYR A 57 5.98 -7.29 14.72
N TYR A 58 4.70 -7.28 14.37
CA TYR A 58 4.03 -8.43 13.75
C TYR A 58 4.71 -8.83 12.43
N LEU A 59 5.00 -7.85 11.56
CA LEU A 59 5.76 -8.06 10.32
C LEU A 59 7.10 -8.75 10.61
N ARG A 60 7.86 -8.26 11.60
CA ARG A 60 9.13 -8.87 11.98
C ARG A 60 8.95 -10.33 12.41
N VAL A 61 7.98 -10.60 13.28
CA VAL A 61 7.67 -11.96 13.75
C VAL A 61 7.31 -12.89 12.58
N ILE A 62 6.44 -12.48 11.66
CA ILE A 62 6.06 -13.35 10.55
C ILE A 62 7.19 -13.52 9.53
N ALA A 63 8.03 -12.50 9.32
CA ALA A 63 9.17 -12.57 8.41
C ALA A 63 10.33 -13.43 8.95
N GLU A 64 10.53 -13.46 10.28
CA GLU A 64 11.55 -14.29 10.92
C GLU A 64 11.10 -15.76 11.07
N ASN A 65 9.79 -16.02 11.13
CA ASN A 65 9.25 -17.38 11.25
C ASN A 65 9.28 -18.14 9.92
N SER A 66 9.67 -19.42 9.99
CA SER A 66 9.85 -20.31 8.82
C SER A 66 8.57 -20.64 8.03
N VAL A 67 7.41 -20.13 8.47
CA VAL A 67 6.09 -20.34 7.84
C VAL A 67 5.87 -19.39 6.66
N SER A 68 6.52 -18.23 6.63
CA SER A 68 6.29 -17.17 5.64
C SER A 68 7.53 -16.92 4.78
N LYS A 69 8.02 -17.96 4.10
CA LYS A 69 9.27 -17.86 3.31
C LYS A 69 9.13 -17.04 2.02
N ASP A 70 7.91 -16.81 1.55
CA ASP A 70 7.63 -16.01 0.36
C ASP A 70 6.90 -14.71 0.71
N LEU A 71 7.17 -13.68 -0.09
CA LEU A 71 6.62 -12.34 0.06
C LEU A 71 5.09 -12.32 -0.07
N GLY A 72 4.50 -13.19 -0.90
CA GLY A 72 3.05 -13.26 -1.10
C GLY A 72 2.33 -13.63 0.19
N THR A 73 2.81 -14.67 0.87
CA THR A 73 2.29 -15.08 2.19
C THR A 73 2.39 -13.96 3.23
N VAL A 74 3.50 -13.21 3.26
CA VAL A 74 3.67 -12.08 4.18
C VAL A 74 2.66 -10.96 3.88
N ILE A 75 2.47 -10.62 2.60
CA ILE A 75 1.47 -9.64 2.16
C ILE A 75 0.06 -10.09 2.57
N ASP A 76 -0.30 -11.35 2.36
CA ASP A 76 -1.64 -11.86 2.68
C ASP A 76 -1.92 -11.85 4.19
N LEU A 77 -0.93 -12.22 5.01
CA LEU A 77 -1.05 -12.17 6.47
C LEU A 77 -1.24 -10.74 6.98
N LEU A 78 -0.46 -9.79 6.46
CA LEU A 78 -0.62 -8.37 6.81
C LEU A 78 -1.93 -7.80 6.27
N THR A 79 -2.35 -8.19 5.07
CA THR A 79 -3.62 -7.75 4.48
C THR A 79 -4.77 -8.17 5.39
N LYS A 80 -4.82 -9.44 5.81
CA LYS A 80 -5.83 -9.95 6.77
C LYS A 80 -5.82 -9.17 8.08
N ARG A 81 -4.63 -8.81 8.60
CA ARG A 81 -4.49 -7.99 9.80
C ARG A 81 -5.06 -6.57 9.63
N PHE A 82 -4.98 -6.01 8.42
CA PHE A 82 -5.43 -4.63 8.14
C PHE A 82 -6.89 -4.51 7.73
N VAL A 83 -7.50 -5.55 7.15
CA VAL A 83 -8.90 -5.54 6.69
C VAL A 83 -9.85 -4.98 7.76
N ASP A 84 -9.74 -5.44 9.00
CA ASP A 84 -10.65 -5.04 10.10
C ASP A 84 -10.50 -3.56 10.53
N ARG A 85 -9.44 -2.88 10.07
CA ARG A 85 -9.18 -1.47 10.39
C ARG A 85 -9.60 -0.52 9.29
N ILE A 86 -9.86 -1.03 8.09
CA ILE A 86 -10.24 -0.21 6.95
C ILE A 86 -11.74 0.10 7.04
N ASP A 87 -12.10 1.38 6.98
CA ASP A 87 -13.49 1.80 6.92
C ASP A 87 -14.07 1.44 5.54
N PRO A 88 -15.09 0.55 5.46
CA PRO A 88 -15.56 0.04 4.17
C PRO A 88 -16.16 1.13 3.28
N SER A 89 -16.80 2.15 3.87
CA SER A 89 -17.43 3.24 3.12
C SER A 89 -16.39 4.19 2.54
N ALA A 90 -15.34 4.52 3.29
CA ALA A 90 -14.21 5.31 2.81
C ALA A 90 -13.43 4.56 1.73
N ALA A 91 -13.23 3.25 1.89
CA ALA A 91 -12.57 2.42 0.89
C ALA A 91 -13.37 2.40 -0.41
N GLN A 92 -14.68 2.12 -0.35
CA GLN A 92 -15.54 2.12 -1.53
C GLN A 92 -15.53 3.48 -2.25
N GLU A 93 -15.73 4.59 -1.53
CA GLU A 93 -15.66 5.94 -2.11
C GLU A 93 -14.30 6.22 -2.76
N THR A 94 -13.22 5.73 -2.16
CA THR A 94 -11.87 5.90 -2.71
C THR A 94 -11.70 5.16 -4.03
N ILE A 95 -12.08 3.88 -4.07
CA ILE A 95 -11.96 3.07 -5.28
C ILE A 95 -12.87 3.61 -6.39
N GLU A 96 -14.10 4.02 -6.05
CA GLU A 96 -15.04 4.62 -7.00
C GLU A 96 -14.50 5.90 -7.63
N LYS A 97 -13.91 6.78 -6.81
CA LYS A 97 -13.27 8.01 -7.31
C LYS A 97 -12.06 7.73 -8.19
N TYR A 98 -11.30 6.70 -7.87
CA TYR A 98 -10.07 6.37 -8.56
C TYR A 98 -10.30 5.62 -9.89
N LEU A 99 -11.19 4.64 -9.89
CA LEU A 99 -11.48 3.80 -11.06
C LEU A 99 -12.66 4.30 -11.91
N GLY A 100 -13.48 5.21 -11.37
CA GLY A 100 -14.69 5.71 -12.05
C GLY A 100 -15.83 4.69 -12.12
N THR A 101 -15.76 3.58 -11.38
CA THR A 101 -16.78 2.54 -11.37
C THR A 101 -17.08 2.06 -9.95
N LYS A 102 -18.33 1.62 -9.74
CA LYS A 102 -18.79 1.06 -8.48
C LYS A 102 -18.19 -0.32 -8.24
N ILE A 103 -17.66 -0.52 -7.04
CA ILE A 103 -17.14 -1.81 -6.57
C ILE A 103 -17.82 -2.18 -5.26
N ASP A 104 -17.85 -3.46 -4.91
CA ASP A 104 -18.36 -3.88 -3.61
C ASP A 104 -17.40 -3.45 -2.47
N PRO A 105 -17.92 -3.18 -1.27
CA PRO A 105 -17.11 -2.71 -0.15
C PRO A 105 -16.00 -3.68 0.28
N GLU A 106 -16.23 -4.99 0.18
CA GLU A 106 -15.26 -6.00 0.63
C GLU A 106 -14.03 -6.01 -0.28
N THR A 107 -14.23 -5.96 -1.60
CA THR A 107 -13.14 -5.83 -2.56
C THR A 107 -12.38 -4.52 -2.35
N ALA A 108 -13.09 -3.41 -2.14
CA ALA A 108 -12.44 -2.12 -1.87
C ALA A 108 -11.56 -2.16 -0.61
N VAL A 109 -12.07 -2.75 0.48
CA VAL A 109 -11.32 -2.94 1.73
C VAL A 109 -10.06 -3.75 1.49
N ASN A 110 -10.18 -4.89 0.80
CA ASN A 110 -9.02 -5.75 0.49
C ASN A 110 -7.96 -5.03 -0.35
N MET A 111 -8.37 -4.21 -1.33
CA MET A 111 -7.43 -3.42 -2.15
C MET A 111 -6.63 -2.43 -1.29
N ILE A 112 -7.30 -1.66 -0.43
CA ILE A 112 -6.63 -0.70 0.44
C ILE A 112 -5.73 -1.41 1.47
N ALA A 113 -6.24 -2.48 2.10
CA ALA A 113 -5.49 -3.26 3.08
C ALA A 113 -4.20 -3.85 2.48
N LYS A 114 -4.25 -4.32 1.23
CA LYS A 114 -3.09 -4.84 0.50
C LYS A 114 -2.04 -3.76 0.24
N ILE A 115 -2.46 -2.56 -0.15
CA ILE A 115 -1.53 -1.44 -0.37
C ILE A 115 -0.88 -1.01 0.96
N LEU A 116 -1.65 -1.00 2.06
CA LEU A 116 -1.13 -0.74 3.39
C LEU A 116 -0.15 -1.83 3.85
N ALA A 117 -0.42 -3.10 3.54
CA ALA A 117 0.50 -4.22 3.77
C ALA A 117 1.83 -4.03 3.03
N ILE A 118 1.77 -3.67 1.75
CA ILE A 118 2.96 -3.38 0.94
C ILE A 118 3.77 -2.23 1.55
N TRP A 119 3.11 -1.13 1.94
CA TRP A 119 3.79 -0.01 2.59
C TRP A 119 4.46 -0.42 3.91
N CYS A 120 3.77 -1.20 4.76
CA CYS A 120 4.32 -1.71 6.03
C CYS A 120 5.60 -2.52 5.80
N ILE A 121 5.62 -3.39 4.78
CA ILE A 121 6.78 -4.21 4.42
C ILE A 121 7.96 -3.34 3.98
N GLU A 122 7.73 -2.38 3.07
CA GLU A 122 8.79 -1.47 2.61
C GLU A 122 9.34 -0.59 3.74
N ALA A 123 8.47 -0.16 4.66
CA ALA A 123 8.89 0.60 5.83
C ALA A 123 9.71 -0.27 6.79
N GLY A 124 9.29 -1.50 7.06
CA GLY A 124 10.04 -2.46 7.87
C GLY A 124 11.42 -2.79 7.28
N GLU A 125 11.52 -2.92 5.96
CA GLU A 125 12.80 -3.07 5.27
C GLU A 125 13.68 -1.82 5.43
N SER A 126 13.11 -0.63 5.19
CA SER A 126 13.83 0.64 5.28
C SER A 126 14.36 0.94 6.69
N LEU A 127 13.66 0.46 7.72
CA LEU A 127 14.07 0.54 9.13
C LEU A 127 15.05 -0.58 9.55
N GLY A 128 15.30 -1.57 8.68
CA GLY A 128 16.18 -2.70 8.97
C GLY A 128 15.57 -3.79 9.86
N TYR A 129 14.25 -3.79 10.05
CA TYR A 129 13.54 -4.83 10.83
C TYR A 129 13.43 -6.15 10.09
N ILE A 130 13.37 -6.09 8.76
CA ILE A 130 13.35 -7.27 7.89
C ILE A 130 14.33 -7.07 6.75
N LYS A 131 14.75 -8.17 6.13
CA LYS A 131 15.44 -8.16 4.85
C LYS A 131 14.60 -8.93 3.85
N LEU A 132 14.05 -8.24 2.87
CA LEU A 132 13.53 -8.92 1.70
C LEU A 132 14.74 -9.53 0.99
N ARG A 133 14.79 -10.86 0.89
CA ARG A 133 15.71 -11.48 -0.06
C ARG A 133 15.24 -11.06 -1.44
N ASP A 134 16.17 -10.64 -2.29
CA ASP A 134 15.88 -10.30 -3.69
C ASP A 134 15.30 -11.54 -4.40
N TYR A 135 13.98 -11.71 -4.31
CA TYR A 135 13.20 -12.68 -5.09
C TYR A 135 12.75 -12.05 -6.42
N TYR A 136 13.52 -11.08 -6.92
CA TYR A 136 13.37 -10.53 -8.26
C TYR A 136 14.19 -11.39 -9.23
N ARG A 137 13.58 -12.49 -9.69
CA ARG A 137 13.95 -13.15 -10.95
C ARG A 137 12.70 -13.44 -11.76
#